data_AF-A0A3M1DY85-F1
#
_entry.id   AF-A0A3M1DY85-F1
#
_cell.length_a   1.000
_cell.length_b   1.000
_cell.length_c   1.000
_cell.angle_alpha   90.00
_cell.angle_beta   90.00
_cell.angle_gamma   90.00
#
_symmetry.space_group_name_H-M   'P 1'
#
loop_
_entity.id
_entity.type
_entity.pdbx_description
1 polymer ?
#
loop_
_entity_poly.entity_id
_entity_poly.type
_entity_poly.pdbx_seq_one_letter_code
_entity_poly.pdbx_strand_id
1 'polypeptide(L)' 'MKRPEREEMTKQKEALYRDLATGAIDIREATRRMRRILGMSQKEYARKVARISPRILAEFETGTG' A
#
# COMPACT_ATOMS: atom_id res chain seq x y z
N MET A 1 0.11 -2.74 -13.06
CA MET A 1 1.43 -3.03 -12.46
C MET A 1 1.65 -4.53 -12.49
N LYS A 2 2.89 -4.99 -12.66
CA LYS A 2 3.21 -6.43 -12.60
C LYS A 2 3.34 -6.82 -11.12
N ARG A 3 2.72 -7.93 -10.72
CA ARG A 3 2.84 -8.48 -9.37
C ARG A 3 4.26 -9.05 -9.18
N PRO A 4 4.97 -8.76 -8.08
CA PRO A 4 6.29 -9.34 -7.81
C PRO A 4 6.23 -10.86 -7.60
N GLU A 5 7.38 -11.54 -7.72
CA GLU A 5 7.52 -12.96 -7.37
C GLU A 5 7.32 -13.19 -5.87
N ARG A 6 6.96 -14.43 -5.47
CA ARG A 6 6.51 -14.71 -4.09
C ARG A 6 7.56 -14.39 -3.03
N GLU A 7 8.82 -14.76 -3.24
CA GLU A 7 9.91 -14.49 -2.30
C GLU A 7 10.18 -12.98 -2.17
N GLU A 8 10.13 -12.28 -3.30
CA GLU A 8 10.30 -10.83 -3.36
C GLU A 8 9.15 -10.11 -2.64
N MET A 9 7.91 -10.60 -2.77
CA MET A 9 6.78 -10.09 -2.00
C MET A 9 6.99 -10.23 -0.49
N THR A 10 7.56 -11.34 -0.02
CA THR A 10 7.82 -11.55 1.42
C THR A 10 8.81 -10.52 1.95
N LYS A 11 9.96 -10.35 1.28
CA LYS A 11 10.97 -9.37 1.66
C LYS A 11 10.43 -7.94 1.68
N GLN A 12 9.63 -7.58 0.67
CA GLN A 12 9.02 -6.25 0.61
C GLN A 12 8.01 -6.01 1.73
N LYS A 13 7.25 -7.05 2.15
CA LYS A 13 6.35 -6.94 3.30
C LYS A 13 7.10 -6.81 4.62
N GLU A 14 8.18 -7.57 4.81
CA GLU A 14 9.02 -7.46 6.00
C GLU A 14 9.61 -6.04 6.13
N ALA A 15 10.14 -5.51 5.04
CA ALA A 15 10.64 -4.12 5.00
C ALA A 15 9.53 -3.10 5.29
N LEU A 16 8.35 -3.27 4.69
CA LEU A 16 7.18 -2.43 4.96
C LEU A 16 6.83 -2.40 6.46
N TYR A 17 6.70 -3.56 7.09
CA TYR A 17 6.32 -3.64 8.50
C TYR A 17 7.39 -3.06 9.41
N ARG A 18 8.66 -3.34 9.14
CA ARG A 18 9.77 -2.77 9.89
C ARG A 18 9.78 -1.25 9.79
N ASP A 19 9.72 -0.70 8.58
CA ASP A 19 9.78 0.75 8.36
C ASP A 19 8.57 1.47 8.99
N LEU A 20 7.39 0.85 8.98
CA LEU A 20 6.21 1.39 9.65
C LEU A 20 6.36 1.35 11.18
N ALA A 21 6.88 0.24 11.73
CA ALA A 21 7.06 0.07 13.17
C ALA A 21 8.12 1.02 13.75
N THR A 22 9.16 1.36 12.98
CA THR A 22 10.19 2.32 13.40
C THR A 22 9.77 3.78 13.18
N GLY A 23 8.64 4.02 12.51
CA GLY A 23 8.22 5.37 12.11
C GLY A 23 9.04 5.95 10.96
N ALA A 24 9.84 5.13 10.26
CA ALA A 24 10.58 5.56 9.07
C ALA A 24 9.65 5.89 7.90
N ILE A 25 8.44 5.32 7.88
CA ILE A 25 7.35 5.70 6.98
C ILE A 25 6.06 5.93 7.76
N ASP A 26 5.21 6.82 7.24
CA ASP A 26 3.87 7.03 7.76
C ASP A 26 2.87 6.01 7.19
N ILE A 27 1.65 6.02 7.74
CA ILE A 27 0.58 5.13 7.31
C ILE A 27 0.17 5.35 5.84
N ARG A 28 0.33 6.58 5.32
CA ARG A 28 0.04 6.91 3.91
C ARG A 28 1.03 6.21 2.98
N GLU A 29 2.32 6.35 3.25
CA GLU A 29 3.36 5.67 2.48
C GLU A 29 3.27 4.16 2.62
N ALA A 30 2.98 3.65 3.83
CA ALA A 30 2.75 2.22 4.04
C ALA A 30 1.59 1.69 3.17
N THR A 31 0.50 2.44 3.07
CA THR A 31 -0.64 2.09 2.21
C THR A 31 -0.25 2.06 0.73
N ARG A 32 0.47 3.08 0.24
CA ARG A 32 0.98 3.13 -1.15
C ARG A 32 1.90 1.95 -1.46
N ARG A 33 2.82 1.63 -0.54
CA ARG A 33 3.76 0.50 -0.69
C ARG A 33 3.04 -0.84 -0.70
N MET A 34 2.13 -1.09 0.24
CA MET A 34 1.35 -2.34 0.27
C MET A 34 0.57 -2.55 -1.04
N ARG A 35 -0.04 -1.49 -1.59
CA ARG A 35 -0.72 -1.54 -2.89
C ARG A 35 0.21 -1.97 -4.02
N ARG A 36 1.41 -1.41 -4.09
CA ARG A 36 2.44 -1.77 -5.10
C ARG A 36 2.89 -3.22 -4.93
N ILE A 37 3.15 -3.67 -3.69
CA ILE A 37 3.53 -5.05 -3.36
C ILE A 37 2.48 -6.04 -3.86
N LEU A 38 1.19 -5.73 -3.66
CA LEU A 38 0.10 -6.59 -4.13
C LEU A 38 -0.12 -6.51 -5.66
N GLY A 39 0.59 -5.62 -6.36
CA GLY A 39 0.44 -5.41 -7.80
C GLY A 39 -0.91 -4.82 -8.19
N MET A 40 -1.63 -4.19 -7.27
CA MET A 40 -3.00 -3.71 -7.48
C MET A 40 -3.02 -2.26 -7.97
N SER A 41 -3.98 -1.93 -8.83
CA SER A 41 -4.33 -0.53 -9.07
C SER A 41 -4.94 0.10 -7.81
N GLN A 42 -4.95 1.44 -7.73
CA GLN A 42 -5.56 2.17 -6.61
C GLN A 42 -7.06 1.83 -6.46
N LYS A 43 -7.79 1.75 -7.58
CA LYS A 43 -9.20 1.37 -7.61
C LYS A 43 -9.45 -0.05 -7.08
N GLU A 44 -8.61 -1.01 -7.46
CA GLU A 44 -8.74 -2.39 -6.97
C GLU A 44 -8.40 -2.50 -5.49
N TYR A 45 -7.32 -1.85 -5.06
CA TYR A 45 -6.91 -1.86 -3.66
C TYR A 45 -7.96 -1.22 -2.75
N ALA A 46 -8.51 -0.07 -3.15
CA ALA A 46 -9.60 0.60 -2.44
C ALA A 46 -10.79 -0.33 -2.20
N ARG A 47 -11.21 -1.06 -3.25
CA ARG A 47 -12.40 -1.92 -3.20
C ARG A 47 -12.16 -3.25 -2.49
N LYS A 48 -11.03 -3.90 -2.77
CA LYS A 48 -10.76 -5.29 -2.35
C LYS A 48 -10.04 -5.37 -1.00
N VAL A 49 -9.21 -4.39 -0.68
CA VAL A 49 -8.35 -4.40 0.52
C VAL A 49 -8.83 -3.38 1.54
N ALA A 50 -8.85 -2.10 1.18
CA ALA A 50 -9.17 -1.03 2.13
C ALA A 50 -10.67 -0.88 2.41
N ARG A 51 -11.54 -1.44 1.56
CA ARG A 51 -13.01 -1.37 1.63
C ARG A 51 -13.56 0.05 1.77
N ILE A 52 -12.97 0.98 1.04
CA ILE A 52 -13.37 2.39 0.95
C ILE A 52 -13.58 2.80 -0.51
N SER A 53 -14.14 3.99 -0.73
CA SER A 53 -14.26 4.53 -2.08
C SER A 53 -12.87 4.81 -2.68
N PRO A 54 -12.67 4.62 -4.01
CA PRO A 54 -11.40 4.98 -4.65
C PRO A 54 -11.01 6.45 -4.45
N ARG A 55 -12.01 7.34 -4.33
CA ARG A 55 -11.80 8.76 -4.06
C ARG A 55 -11.18 8.98 -2.68
N ILE A 56 -11.73 8.35 -1.63
CA ILE A 56 -11.19 8.47 -0.27
C ILE A 56 -9.75 7.92 -0.22
N LEU A 57 -9.48 6.78 -0.87
CA LEU A 57 -8.12 6.28 -0.93
C LEU A 57 -7.18 7.24 -1.65
N ALA A 58 -7.62 7.88 -2.74
CA ALA A 58 -6.83 8.86 -3.46
C ALA A 58 -6.52 10.08 -2.59
N GLU A 59 -7.54 10.68 -1.97
CA GLU A 59 -7.39 11.85 -1.08
C GLU A 59 -6.47 11.53 0.10
N PHE A 60 -6.62 10.34 0.68
CA PHE A 60 -5.72 9.83 1.72
C PHE A 60 -4.29 9.68 1.19
N GLU A 61 -4.06 9.02 0.05
CA GLU A 61 -2.72 8.84 -0.52
C GLU A 61 -2.07 10.17 -0.96
N THR A 62 -2.83 11.22 -1.29
CA THR A 62 -2.32 12.54 -1.69
C THR A 62 -2.23 13.54 -0.54
N GLY A 63 -2.78 13.23 0.63
CA GLY A 63 -2.77 14.12 1.79
C GLY A 63 -3.76 15.29 1.71
N THR A 64 -4.82 15.14 0.92
CA THR A 64 -5.85 16.18 0.70
C THR A 64 -7.14 15.92 1.47
N GLY A 65 -7.18 14.90 2.34
CA GLY A 65 -8.33 14.50 3.14
C GLY A 65 -7.94 13.68 4.37
#